data_AF-A0AAD7NJJ1-F1
#
_entry.id   AF-A0AAD7NJJ1-F1
#
_cell.length_a   1.000
_cell.length_b   1.000
_cell.length_c   1.000
_cell.angle_alpha   90.00
_cell.angle_beta   90.00
_cell.angle_gamma   90.00
#
_symmetry.space_group_name_H-M   'P 1'
#
loop_
_entity.id
_entity.type
_entity.pdbx_description
1 polymer ?
#
loop_
_entity_poly.entity_id
_entity_poly.type
_entity_poly.pdbx_seq_one_letter_code
_entity_poly.pdbx_strand_id
1 'polypeptide(L)'
;IIAGFPKPVGEDESGWAHEFVACDANSMVAVRNVCAELRSRLKRINFLVLTAAGPRANSMTECGETAEGLDDHLSTWFVIFFSSELMPFLLSAREQGQHAHLMTVQGAGFGIKIASSDFGLEEARRNSIKFLGRSITAMKAMVRGVAYNDGLVAWFAAQHPEIAATHINPGQVRTVGAVIEGGWLLAPLVWVIKSLRNLITDEGAQYMLHGLLDADRGLFIRDMHGDIVSARVFSPDHHARFTDDSPTARKAVRFLFLYSRSLPCSFTPSLLESADDNSWLHRDTSTACQ
;
A
#
# COMPACT_ATOMS: atom_id res chain seq x y z
N ILE A 1 -5.18 16.28 13.95
CA ILE A 1 -3.81 15.71 14.08
C ILE A 1 -3.70 15.16 15.49
N ILE A 2 -3.35 13.88 15.65
CA ILE A 2 -3.06 13.28 16.95
C ILE A 2 -1.67 13.74 17.37
N ALA A 3 -1.51 14.27 18.58
CA ALA A 3 -0.24 14.83 19.06
C ALA A 3 0.63 13.81 19.83
N GLY A 4 0.07 12.66 20.20
CA GLY A 4 0.76 11.63 20.98
C GLY A 4 -0.14 10.45 21.32
N PHE A 5 0.48 9.34 21.75
CA PHE A 5 -0.21 8.22 22.38
C PHE A 5 -0.03 8.25 23.92
N PRO A 6 -0.97 7.68 24.69
CA PRO A 6 -0.78 7.47 26.13
C PRO A 6 0.51 6.68 26.37
N LYS A 7 1.27 6.97 27.45
CA LYS A 7 2.49 6.20 27.79
C LYS A 7 2.16 4.72 28.06
N PRO A 8 3.12 3.79 27.88
CA PRO A 8 2.90 2.38 28.19
C PRO A 8 2.47 2.23 29.65
N VAL A 9 1.35 1.55 29.89
CA VAL A 9 0.87 1.28 31.24
C VAL A 9 1.61 0.03 31.73
N GLY A 10 2.70 0.22 32.47
CA GLY A 10 3.48 -0.90 33.03
C GLY A 10 4.99 -0.68 33.05
N GLU A 11 5.43 0.52 33.47
CA GLU A 11 6.85 0.91 33.60
C GLU A 11 7.69 -0.04 34.49
N ASP A 12 7.07 -0.98 35.20
CA ASP A 12 7.80 -1.76 36.20
C ASP A 12 8.31 -3.16 35.76
N GLU A 13 7.76 -3.86 34.75
CA GLU A 13 8.26 -5.25 34.48
C GLU A 13 8.27 -5.78 33.03
N SER A 14 7.70 -5.11 32.02
CA SER A 14 7.48 -5.78 30.71
C SER A 14 8.37 -5.35 29.54
N GLY A 15 9.23 -4.33 29.69
CA GLY A 15 10.22 -3.96 28.66
C GLY A 15 9.68 -3.47 27.31
N TRP A 16 8.35 -3.39 27.13
CA TRP A 16 7.73 -2.88 25.91
C TRP A 16 7.77 -1.35 25.88
N ALA A 17 8.44 -0.80 24.86
CA ALA A 17 8.44 0.61 24.56
C ALA A 17 7.55 0.88 23.35
N HIS A 18 6.72 1.91 23.41
CA HIS A 18 6.08 2.48 22.24
C HIS A 18 6.40 3.97 22.14
N GLU A 19 6.46 4.45 20.91
CA GLU A 19 6.79 5.83 20.59
C GLU A 19 5.79 6.34 19.56
N PHE A 20 5.48 7.64 19.64
CA PHE A 20 4.68 8.32 18.64
C PHE A 20 5.55 9.29 17.85
N VAL A 21 5.58 9.11 16.53
CA VAL A 21 6.19 10.06 15.59
C VAL A 21 5.06 10.68 14.77
N ALA A 22 4.89 11.99 14.90
CA ALA A 22 3.87 12.71 14.16
C ALA A 22 4.20 12.73 12.66
N CYS A 23 3.26 12.30 11.83
CA CYS A 23 3.40 12.33 10.37
C CYS A 23 2.06 12.67 9.72
N ASP A 24 2.06 13.66 8.83
CA ASP A 24 0.97 13.81 7.87
C ASP A 24 1.28 12.97 6.63
N ALA A 25 0.66 11.78 6.54
CA ALA A 25 0.88 10.85 5.43
C ALA A 25 0.41 11.39 4.07
N ASN A 26 -0.36 12.49 4.03
CA ASN A 26 -0.74 13.15 2.77
C ASN A 26 0.28 14.17 2.29
N SER A 27 1.33 14.44 3.08
CA SER A 27 2.43 15.31 2.70
C SER A 27 3.68 14.49 2.44
N MET A 28 4.17 14.52 1.20
CA MET A 28 5.38 13.79 0.84
C MET A 28 6.62 14.33 1.55
N VAL A 29 6.63 15.64 1.84
CA VAL A 29 7.68 16.26 2.65
C VAL A 29 7.66 15.69 4.07
N ALA A 30 6.49 15.57 4.69
CA ALA A 30 6.37 15.00 6.04
C ALA A 30 6.81 13.53 6.07
N VAL A 31 6.37 12.72 5.11
CA VAL A 31 6.76 11.31 4.97
C VAL A 31 8.29 11.18 4.87
N ARG A 32 8.94 11.99 4.01
CA ARG A 32 10.41 11.97 3.84
C ARG A 32 11.14 12.34 5.12
N ASN A 33 10.68 13.37 5.82
CA ASN A 33 11.29 13.82 7.08
C ASN A 33 11.21 12.71 8.14
N VAL A 34 10.05 12.06 8.27
CA VAL A 34 9.88 10.95 9.21
C VAL A 34 10.73 9.75 8.81
N CYS A 35 10.78 9.36 7.54
CA CYS A 35 11.68 8.29 7.09
C CYS A 35 13.16 8.61 7.35
N ALA A 36 13.58 9.86 7.17
CA ALA A 36 14.95 10.29 7.50
C ALA A 36 15.24 10.20 9.01
N GLU A 37 14.30 10.65 9.84
CA GLU A 37 14.40 10.53 11.29
C GLU A 37 14.50 9.06 11.72
N LEU A 38 13.56 8.21 11.25
CA LEU A 38 13.55 6.78 11.55
C LEU A 38 14.86 6.11 11.11
N ARG A 39 15.38 6.46 9.92
CA ARG A 39 16.66 5.93 9.45
C ARG A 39 17.85 6.32 10.33
N SER A 40 17.83 7.50 10.92
CA SER A 40 18.93 7.97 11.76
C SER A 40 19.05 7.22 13.09
N ARG A 41 17.96 6.60 13.57
CA ARG A 41 17.88 6.05 14.93
C ARG A 41 17.52 4.56 14.99
N LEU A 42 16.79 4.03 14.02
CA LEU A 42 16.45 2.62 13.97
C LEU A 42 17.61 1.83 13.37
N LYS A 43 17.84 0.64 13.94
CA LYS A 43 18.84 -0.31 13.43
C LYS A 43 18.19 -1.44 12.62
N ARG A 44 16.90 -1.71 12.87
CA ARG A 44 16.12 -2.77 12.21
C ARG A 44 14.64 -2.47 12.28
N ILE A 45 13.89 -3.14 11.41
CA ILE A 45 12.43 -3.23 11.43
C ILE A 45 12.09 -4.67 11.08
N ASN A 46 11.35 -5.36 11.95
CA ASN A 46 10.89 -6.73 11.68
C ASN A 46 9.52 -6.74 11.01
N PHE A 47 8.67 -5.78 11.35
CA PHE A 47 7.32 -5.67 10.84
C PHE A 47 7.06 -4.20 10.47
N LEU A 48 6.75 -3.95 9.21
CA LEU A 48 6.30 -2.66 8.71
C LEU A 48 4.83 -2.77 8.33
N VAL A 49 3.95 -2.17 9.14
CA VAL A 49 2.49 -2.24 8.95
C VAL A 49 1.96 -0.86 8.55
N LEU A 50 1.39 -0.77 7.35
CA LEU A 50 0.91 0.46 6.74
C LEU A 50 -0.62 0.43 6.65
N THR A 51 -1.27 1.07 7.61
CA THR A 51 -2.74 1.08 7.79
C THR A 51 -3.38 2.43 7.54
N ALA A 52 -2.58 3.48 7.39
CA ALA A 52 -3.09 4.81 7.12
C ALA A 52 -3.85 4.81 5.78
N ALA A 53 -4.82 5.72 5.68
CA ALA A 53 -5.53 6.01 4.45
C ALA A 53 -5.62 7.53 4.31
N GLY A 54 -5.69 8.03 3.09
CA GLY A 54 -5.89 9.46 2.82
C GLY A 54 -7.22 9.97 3.39
N PRO A 55 -7.41 11.29 3.53
CA PRO A 55 -8.52 11.87 4.24
C PRO A 55 -9.86 11.57 3.55
N ARG A 56 -9.84 11.32 2.24
CA ARG A 56 -11.01 10.90 1.46
C ARG A 56 -10.89 9.48 0.92
N ALA A 57 -9.97 8.65 1.40
CA ALA A 57 -9.76 7.29 0.87
C ALA A 57 -11.02 6.40 0.89
N ASN A 58 -11.95 6.64 1.81
CA ASN A 58 -13.25 5.95 1.89
C ASN A 58 -14.44 6.78 1.36
N SER A 59 -14.18 7.96 0.78
CA SER A 59 -15.23 8.82 0.23
C SER A 59 -15.66 8.31 -1.13
N MET A 60 -16.96 8.04 -1.28
CA MET A 60 -17.56 7.64 -2.56
C MET A 60 -18.00 8.83 -3.41
N THR A 61 -17.95 10.05 -2.85
CA THR A 61 -18.61 11.23 -3.44
C THR A 61 -17.69 12.42 -3.59
N GLU A 62 -16.58 12.45 -2.85
CA GLU A 62 -15.63 13.54 -2.81
C GLU A 62 -14.25 13.02 -3.16
N CYS A 63 -13.50 13.80 -3.92
CA CYS A 63 -12.12 13.57 -4.34
C CYS A 63 -11.41 14.92 -4.27
N GLY A 64 -10.13 14.93 -3.93
CA GLY A 64 -9.30 16.12 -3.97
C GLY A 64 -7.87 15.79 -4.34
N GLU A 65 -7.02 16.81 -4.27
CA GLU A 65 -5.61 16.70 -4.58
C GLU A 65 -4.78 17.08 -3.36
N THR A 66 -3.64 16.42 -3.17
CA THR A 66 -2.64 16.83 -2.18
C THR A 66 -1.90 18.07 -2.65
N ALA A 67 -1.04 18.66 -1.80
CA ALA A 67 -0.22 19.80 -2.18
C ALA A 67 0.73 19.49 -3.36
N GLU A 68 1.05 18.20 -3.55
CA GLU A 68 1.88 17.66 -4.63
C GLU A 68 1.06 17.33 -5.90
N GLY A 69 -0.24 17.61 -5.92
CA GLY A 69 -1.13 17.33 -7.07
C GLY A 69 -1.56 15.87 -7.19
N LEU A 70 -1.37 15.06 -6.14
CA LEU A 70 -1.76 13.66 -6.13
C LEU A 70 -3.21 13.49 -5.73
N ASP A 71 -3.92 12.55 -6.36
CA ASP A 71 -5.26 12.18 -5.94
C ASP A 71 -5.24 11.61 -4.51
N ASP A 72 -6.04 12.19 -3.61
CA ASP A 72 -5.95 11.85 -2.19
C ASP A 72 -6.66 10.54 -1.81
N HIS A 73 -7.33 9.87 -2.75
CA HIS A 73 -7.73 8.46 -2.60
C HIS A 73 -6.58 7.49 -2.83
N LEU A 74 -5.54 7.92 -3.55
CA LEU A 74 -4.38 7.10 -3.86
C LEU A 74 -3.40 7.13 -2.69
N SER A 75 -3.86 6.74 -1.49
CA SER A 75 -3.04 6.54 -0.31
C SER A 75 -1.82 5.63 -0.56
N THR A 76 -1.86 4.83 -1.63
CA THR A 76 -0.75 4.03 -2.14
C THR A 76 0.56 4.82 -2.27
N TRP A 77 0.53 6.13 -2.53
CA TRP A 77 1.76 6.92 -2.65
C TRP A 77 2.64 6.84 -1.40
N PHE A 78 2.13 7.17 -0.22
CA PHE A 78 2.96 7.06 0.99
C PHE A 78 3.33 5.61 1.31
N VAL A 79 2.50 4.63 0.91
CA VAL A 79 2.82 3.20 1.06
C VAL A 79 4.10 2.88 0.30
N ILE A 80 4.24 3.37 -0.95
CA ILE A 80 5.44 3.21 -1.77
C ILE A 80 6.64 3.81 -1.04
N PHE A 81 6.52 5.04 -0.54
CA PHE A 81 7.65 5.75 0.04
C PHE A 81 8.10 5.17 1.37
N PHE A 82 7.19 4.91 2.31
CA PHE A 82 7.56 4.25 3.57
C PHE A 82 8.19 2.90 3.31
N SER A 83 7.58 2.09 2.43
CA SER A 83 8.12 0.77 2.11
C SER A 83 9.50 0.85 1.47
N SER A 84 9.72 1.76 0.50
CA SER A 84 11.01 1.91 -0.18
C SER A 84 12.11 2.44 0.74
N GLU A 85 11.82 3.48 1.52
CA GLU A 85 12.81 4.13 2.39
C GLU A 85 13.19 3.26 3.60
N LEU A 86 12.27 2.41 4.07
CA LEU A 86 12.48 1.54 5.22
C LEU A 86 12.81 0.09 4.85
N MET A 87 12.75 -0.28 3.57
CA MET A 87 13.12 -1.62 3.08
C MET A 87 14.50 -2.10 3.55
N PRO A 88 15.57 -1.27 3.57
CA PRO A 88 16.87 -1.73 4.03
C PRO A 88 16.87 -2.31 5.44
N PHE A 89 15.97 -1.84 6.32
CA PHE A 89 15.84 -2.37 7.67
C PHE A 89 15.14 -3.73 7.74
N LEU A 90 14.17 -3.97 6.85
CA LEU A 90 13.54 -5.28 6.69
C LEU A 90 14.55 -6.28 6.13
N LEU A 91 15.32 -5.90 5.11
CA LEU A 91 16.39 -6.72 4.55
C LEU A 91 17.42 -7.10 5.60
N SER A 92 17.89 -6.13 6.39
CA SER A 92 18.83 -6.39 7.47
C SER A 92 18.26 -7.33 8.54
N ALA A 93 16.96 -7.22 8.86
CA ALA A 93 16.30 -8.17 9.76
C ALA A 93 16.30 -9.60 9.17
N ARG A 94 16.03 -9.73 7.87
CA ARG A 94 16.03 -11.02 7.18
C ARG A 94 17.42 -11.65 7.12
N GLU A 95 18.46 -10.87 6.83
CA GLU A 95 19.86 -11.32 6.84
C GLU A 95 20.28 -11.87 8.21
N GLN A 96 19.71 -11.32 9.28
CA GLN A 96 19.93 -11.78 10.65
C GLN A 96 19.04 -12.98 11.04
N GLY A 97 18.33 -13.60 10.09
CA GLY A 97 17.42 -14.72 10.33
C GLY A 97 16.17 -14.35 11.12
N GLN A 98 15.80 -13.07 11.17
CA GLN A 98 14.60 -12.60 11.86
C GLN A 98 13.43 -12.44 10.89
N HIS A 99 12.23 -12.29 11.44
CA HIS A 99 11.05 -11.90 10.67
C HIS A 99 11.25 -10.53 10.02
N ALA A 100 10.83 -10.42 8.76
CA ALA A 100 10.93 -9.21 7.96
C ALA A 100 9.71 -9.12 7.04
N HIS A 101 8.64 -8.52 7.55
CA HIS A 101 7.33 -8.52 6.91
C HIS A 101 6.88 -7.09 6.63
N LEU A 102 6.43 -6.86 5.39
CA LEU A 102 5.72 -5.66 4.97
C LEU A 102 4.23 -6.02 4.87
N MET A 103 3.37 -5.29 5.56
CA MET A 103 1.92 -5.43 5.45
C MET A 103 1.28 -4.09 5.13
N THR A 104 0.39 -4.09 4.16
CA THR A 104 -0.47 -2.95 3.84
C THR A 104 -1.92 -3.34 4.09
N VAL A 105 -2.71 -2.43 4.67
CA VAL A 105 -4.10 -2.67 5.03
C VAL A 105 -5.00 -1.76 4.21
N GLN A 106 -5.60 -2.34 3.17
CA GLN A 106 -6.60 -1.74 2.29
C GLN A 106 -7.36 -2.91 1.64
N GLY A 107 -8.51 -2.72 1.00
CA GLY A 107 -9.41 -3.82 0.57
C GLY A 107 -8.82 -4.83 -0.42
N ALA A 108 -7.83 -5.63 -0.04
CA ALA A 108 -7.02 -6.50 -0.88
C ALA A 108 -7.85 -7.42 -1.78
N GLY A 109 -7.44 -7.53 -3.04
CA GLY A 109 -8.14 -8.33 -4.05
C GLY A 109 -9.48 -7.76 -4.54
N PHE A 110 -9.98 -6.64 -3.99
CA PHE A 110 -11.19 -5.94 -4.47
C PHE A 110 -10.89 -4.86 -5.52
N GLY A 111 -9.65 -4.74 -5.97
CA GLY A 111 -9.27 -3.77 -6.98
C GLY A 111 -10.03 -3.96 -8.30
N ILE A 112 -10.08 -2.91 -9.11
CA ILE A 112 -10.53 -2.96 -10.51
C ILE A 112 -9.35 -2.84 -11.46
N LYS A 113 -9.56 -3.22 -12.72
CA LYS A 113 -8.56 -3.09 -13.78
C LYS A 113 -8.07 -1.64 -13.88
N ILE A 114 -6.75 -1.46 -13.80
CA ILE A 114 -6.10 -0.17 -13.97
C ILE A 114 -6.02 0.16 -15.47
N ALA A 115 -6.48 1.35 -15.84
CA ALA A 115 -6.36 1.85 -17.20
C ALA A 115 -4.94 2.39 -17.41
N SER A 116 -4.18 1.81 -18.33
CA SER A 116 -2.80 2.22 -18.60
C SER A 116 -2.67 3.62 -19.21
N SER A 117 -3.78 4.21 -19.68
CA SER A 117 -3.84 5.57 -20.21
C SER A 117 -4.12 6.63 -19.13
N ASP A 118 -4.52 6.24 -17.92
CA ASP A 118 -5.05 7.15 -16.90
C ASP A 118 -4.62 6.74 -15.49
N PHE A 119 -3.30 6.67 -15.27
CA PHE A 119 -2.76 6.26 -13.97
C PHE A 119 -3.06 7.28 -12.85
N GLY A 120 -2.99 8.58 -13.16
CA GLY A 120 -3.26 9.66 -12.21
C GLY A 120 -4.75 9.95 -11.96
N LEU A 121 -5.67 9.20 -12.58
CA LEU A 121 -7.12 9.43 -12.54
C LEU A 121 -7.56 10.78 -13.12
N GLU A 122 -6.68 11.51 -13.79
CA GLU A 122 -6.95 12.83 -14.35
C GLU A 122 -8.10 12.79 -15.37
N GLU A 123 -8.07 11.80 -16.27
CA GLU A 123 -9.11 11.64 -17.29
C GLU A 123 -10.42 11.22 -16.64
N ALA A 124 -10.37 10.23 -15.73
CA ALA A 124 -11.55 9.80 -14.99
C ALA A 124 -12.17 10.97 -14.20
N ARG A 125 -11.36 11.88 -13.64
CA ARG A 125 -11.82 13.06 -12.89
C ARG A 125 -12.41 14.11 -13.81
N ARG A 126 -11.73 14.43 -14.92
CA ARG A 126 -12.20 15.39 -15.93
C ARG A 126 -13.54 14.98 -16.54
N ASN A 127 -13.69 13.69 -16.83
CA ASN A 127 -14.89 13.11 -17.43
C ASN A 127 -15.93 12.66 -16.38
N SER A 128 -15.73 13.03 -15.11
CA SER A 128 -16.67 12.65 -14.05
C SER A 128 -18.03 13.28 -14.29
N ILE A 129 -19.06 12.43 -14.36
CA ILE A 129 -20.45 12.89 -14.22
C ILE A 129 -20.61 13.42 -12.80
N LYS A 130 -20.97 14.70 -12.69
CA LYS A 130 -21.34 15.34 -11.43
C LYS A 130 -22.85 15.29 -11.30
N PHE A 131 -23.35 14.60 -10.29
CA PHE A 131 -24.77 14.62 -9.95
C PHE A 131 -24.93 15.29 -8.59
N LEU A 132 -25.68 16.40 -8.54
CA LEU A 132 -25.87 17.21 -7.33
C LEU A 132 -24.53 17.62 -6.65
N GLY A 133 -23.53 17.99 -7.46
CA GLY A 133 -22.21 18.39 -6.98
C GLY A 133 -21.29 17.25 -6.53
N ARG A 134 -21.74 15.98 -6.60
CA ARG A 134 -20.96 14.81 -6.20
C ARG A 134 -20.40 14.06 -7.41
N SER A 135 -19.16 13.62 -7.30
CA SER A 135 -18.44 12.92 -8.36
C SER A 135 -18.62 11.41 -8.24
N ILE A 136 -19.18 10.77 -9.27
CA ILE A 136 -19.21 9.29 -9.37
C ILE A 136 -17.78 8.73 -9.52
N THR A 137 -16.82 9.55 -9.96
CA THR A 137 -15.42 9.15 -10.09
C THR A 137 -14.74 8.90 -8.74
N ALA A 138 -15.17 9.50 -7.63
CA ALA A 138 -14.58 9.23 -6.31
C ALA A 138 -14.65 7.73 -5.93
N MET A 139 -15.75 7.05 -6.27
CA MET A 139 -15.85 5.60 -6.11
C MET A 139 -14.84 4.84 -7.00
N LYS A 140 -14.63 5.29 -8.24
CA LYS A 140 -13.61 4.68 -9.12
C LYS A 140 -12.21 4.91 -8.58
N ALA A 141 -11.92 6.08 -8.02
CA ALA A 141 -10.65 6.42 -7.40
C ALA A 141 -10.36 5.53 -6.19
N MET A 142 -11.34 5.40 -5.28
CA MET A 142 -11.29 4.49 -4.13
C MET A 142 -10.95 3.05 -4.56
N VAL A 143 -11.68 2.48 -5.53
CA VAL A 143 -11.47 1.08 -5.94
C VAL A 143 -10.18 0.90 -6.76
N ARG A 144 -9.72 1.93 -7.47
CA ARG A 144 -8.39 1.90 -8.12
C ARG A 144 -7.25 1.98 -7.09
N GLY A 145 -7.40 2.73 -6.01
CA GLY A 145 -6.43 2.78 -4.91
C GLY A 145 -6.10 1.39 -4.36
N VAL A 146 -7.13 0.56 -4.20
CA VAL A 146 -6.98 -0.86 -3.84
C VAL A 146 -6.12 -1.62 -4.86
N ALA A 147 -6.41 -1.49 -6.15
CA ALA A 147 -5.68 -2.16 -7.22
C ALA A 147 -4.21 -1.71 -7.31
N TYR A 148 -3.95 -0.42 -7.06
CA TYR A 148 -2.59 0.09 -6.96
C TYR A 148 -1.83 -0.52 -5.79
N ASN A 149 -2.48 -0.69 -4.64
CA ASN A 149 -1.84 -1.31 -3.49
C ASN A 149 -1.58 -2.81 -3.71
N ASP A 150 -2.52 -3.55 -4.32
CA ASP A 150 -2.30 -4.94 -4.76
C ASP A 150 -1.05 -5.03 -5.67
N GLY A 151 -0.96 -4.17 -6.69
CA GLY A 151 0.15 -4.14 -7.64
C GLY A 151 1.48 -3.71 -6.99
N LEU A 152 1.42 -2.79 -6.03
CA LEU A 152 2.60 -2.34 -5.30
C LEU A 152 3.20 -3.44 -4.43
N VAL A 153 2.37 -4.13 -3.66
CA VAL A 153 2.84 -5.23 -2.80
C VAL A 153 3.39 -6.36 -3.68
N ALA A 154 2.75 -6.65 -4.82
CA ALA A 154 3.29 -7.59 -5.81
C ALA A 154 4.65 -7.15 -6.36
N TRP A 155 4.83 -5.86 -6.65
CA TRP A 155 6.11 -5.31 -7.09
C TRP A 155 7.19 -5.47 -6.02
N PHE A 156 6.91 -5.11 -4.75
CA PHE A 156 7.87 -5.29 -3.65
C PHE A 156 8.23 -6.77 -3.44
N ALA A 157 7.25 -7.68 -3.49
CA ALA A 157 7.49 -9.11 -3.40
C ALA A 157 8.39 -9.63 -4.52
N ALA A 158 8.28 -9.06 -5.72
CA ALA A 158 9.12 -9.43 -6.86
C ALA A 158 10.56 -8.88 -6.73
N GLN A 159 10.74 -7.69 -6.17
CA GLN A 159 12.06 -7.11 -5.94
C GLN A 159 12.78 -7.71 -4.73
N HIS A 160 12.04 -8.12 -3.70
CA HIS A 160 12.55 -8.65 -2.44
C HIS A 160 11.84 -9.96 -2.08
N PRO A 161 12.06 -11.05 -2.85
CA PRO A 161 11.36 -12.34 -2.66
C PRO A 161 11.62 -13.00 -1.30
N GLU A 162 12.62 -12.54 -0.56
CA GLU A 162 12.98 -12.95 0.80
C GLU A 162 12.13 -12.29 1.90
N ILE A 163 11.41 -11.22 1.58
CA ILE A 163 10.51 -10.49 2.47
C ILE A 163 9.08 -10.99 2.29
N ALA A 164 8.34 -11.15 3.38
CA ALA A 164 6.90 -11.38 3.30
C ALA A 164 6.18 -10.06 3.02
N ALA A 165 5.64 -9.90 1.81
CA ALA A 165 4.87 -8.72 1.42
C ALA A 165 3.39 -9.08 1.34
N THR A 166 2.60 -8.51 2.24
CA THR A 166 1.17 -8.82 2.42
C THR A 166 0.31 -7.59 2.14
N HIS A 167 -0.73 -7.74 1.33
CA HIS A 167 -1.86 -6.82 1.27
C HIS A 167 -3.07 -7.53 1.86
N ILE A 168 -3.69 -6.96 2.91
CA ILE A 168 -4.80 -7.59 3.62
C ILE A 168 -6.02 -6.69 3.67
N ASN A 169 -7.18 -7.26 3.36
CA ASN A 169 -8.46 -6.60 3.54
C ASN A 169 -8.90 -6.74 5.01
N PRO A 170 -9.10 -5.65 5.78
CA PRO A 170 -9.58 -5.75 7.15
C PRO A 170 -11.08 -6.09 7.25
N GLY A 171 -11.78 -6.17 6.11
CA GLY A 171 -13.23 -6.19 6.08
C GLY A 171 -13.82 -4.82 6.43
N GLN A 172 -15.10 -4.81 6.77
CA GLN A 172 -15.79 -3.57 7.15
C GLN A 172 -15.65 -3.31 8.64
N VAL A 173 -14.63 -2.52 9.01
CA VAL A 173 -14.37 -2.14 10.40
C VAL A 173 -15.18 -0.91 10.85
N ARG A 174 -15.51 -0.83 12.14
CA ARG A 174 -16.19 0.32 12.72
C ARG A 174 -15.16 1.40 13.10
N THR A 175 -14.93 2.35 12.20
CA THR A 175 -14.02 3.48 12.44
C THR A 175 -14.67 4.81 12.10
N VAL A 176 -14.15 5.91 12.66
CA VAL A 176 -14.59 7.27 12.31
C VAL A 176 -14.40 7.60 10.83
N GLY A 177 -13.44 6.93 10.16
CA GLY A 177 -13.18 7.10 8.73
C GLY A 177 -14.07 6.24 7.82
N ALA A 178 -14.92 5.38 8.37
CA ALA A 178 -15.78 4.50 7.57
C ALA A 178 -17.21 5.06 7.43
N VAL A 179 -17.35 6.38 7.39
CA VAL A 179 -18.62 7.06 7.22
C VAL A 179 -19.02 7.03 5.74
N ILE A 180 -20.12 6.37 5.45
CA ILE A 180 -20.78 6.48 4.13
C ILE A 180 -21.66 7.73 4.14
N GLU A 181 -21.26 8.74 3.38
CA GLU A 181 -22.05 9.97 3.20
C GLU A 181 -22.97 9.85 1.98
N GLY A 182 -24.17 9.31 2.18
CA GLY A 182 -25.17 9.20 1.11
C GLY A 182 -25.93 10.48 0.79
N GLY A 183 -25.74 11.54 1.58
CA GLY A 183 -26.62 12.71 1.55
C GLY A 183 -28.03 12.36 2.02
N TRP A 184 -28.94 13.34 2.02
CA TRP A 184 -30.31 13.14 2.52
C TRP A 184 -31.12 12.14 1.66
N LEU A 185 -30.86 12.12 0.34
CA LEU A 185 -31.60 11.28 -0.60
C LEU A 185 -31.31 9.78 -0.41
N LEU A 186 -30.06 9.40 -0.14
CA LEU A 186 -29.69 8.01 0.13
C LEU A 186 -29.70 7.69 1.63
N ALA A 187 -30.18 8.58 2.49
CA ALA A 187 -30.14 8.39 3.93
C ALA A 187 -30.81 7.09 4.41
N PRO A 188 -31.97 6.66 3.88
CA PRO A 188 -32.56 5.37 4.28
C PRO A 188 -31.68 4.18 3.90
N LEU A 189 -31.12 4.19 2.69
CA LEU A 189 -30.21 3.13 2.22
C LEU A 189 -28.91 3.11 3.05
N VAL A 190 -28.33 4.28 3.33
CA VAL A 190 -27.15 4.41 4.19
C VAL A 190 -27.46 3.93 5.61
N TRP A 191 -28.64 4.20 6.15
CA TRP A 191 -29.07 3.69 7.45
C TRP A 191 -29.15 2.16 7.47
N VAL A 192 -29.71 1.53 6.43
CA VAL A 192 -29.72 0.07 6.29
C VAL A 192 -28.30 -0.49 6.23
N ILE A 193 -27.44 0.09 5.38
CA ILE A 193 -26.04 -0.33 5.25
C ILE A 193 -25.31 -0.19 6.60
N LYS A 194 -25.48 0.93 7.31
CA LYS A 194 -24.90 1.13 8.65
C LYS A 194 -25.42 0.11 9.66
N SER A 195 -26.71 -0.22 9.61
CA SER A 195 -27.32 -1.19 10.52
C SER A 195 -26.79 -2.60 10.28
N LEU A 196 -26.61 -3.00 9.02
CA LEU A 196 -25.97 -4.26 8.67
C LEU A 196 -24.50 -4.31 9.11
N ARG A 197 -23.79 -3.17 9.09
CA ARG A 197 -22.40 -3.10 9.56
C ARG A 197 -22.25 -3.28 11.07
N ASN A 198 -23.27 -2.98 11.86
CA ASN A 198 -23.24 -3.26 13.31
C ASN A 198 -23.26 -4.76 13.64
N LEU A 199 -23.53 -5.62 12.65
CA LEU A 199 -23.49 -7.08 12.80
C LEU A 199 -22.10 -7.67 12.54
N ILE A 200 -21.13 -6.84 12.15
CA ILE A 200 -19.77 -7.27 11.81
C ILE A 200 -18.94 -7.32 13.09
N THR A 201 -18.24 -8.43 13.30
CA THR A 201 -17.46 -8.71 14.51
C THR A 201 -16.14 -7.93 14.52
N ASP A 202 -15.63 -7.62 15.73
CA ASP A 202 -14.38 -6.87 15.95
C ASP A 202 -13.10 -7.75 15.79
N GLU A 203 -13.20 -8.92 15.17
CA GLU A 203 -12.10 -9.89 15.07
C GLU A 203 -11.06 -9.56 13.98
N GLY A 204 -11.31 -8.53 13.16
CA GLY A 204 -10.44 -8.17 12.03
C GLY A 204 -8.98 -7.95 12.41
N ALA A 205 -8.70 -7.40 13.61
CA ALA A 205 -7.32 -7.22 14.08
C ALA A 205 -6.60 -8.55 14.36
N GLN A 206 -7.32 -9.56 14.86
CA GLN A 206 -6.74 -10.88 15.12
C GLN A 206 -6.42 -11.60 13.82
N TYR A 207 -7.32 -11.53 12.82
CA TYR A 207 -7.06 -12.07 11.49
C TYR A 207 -5.92 -11.37 10.76
N MET A 208 -5.80 -10.05 10.92
CA MET A 208 -4.66 -9.30 10.38
C MET A 208 -3.35 -9.70 11.05
N LEU A 209 -3.33 -9.85 12.37
CA LEU A 209 -2.15 -10.30 13.09
C LEU A 209 -1.77 -11.74 12.68
N HIS A 210 -2.76 -12.63 12.54
CA HIS A 210 -2.55 -13.98 12.03
C HIS A 210 -1.93 -13.94 10.62
N GLY A 211 -2.53 -13.18 9.69
CA GLY A 211 -2.00 -13.04 8.34
C GLY A 211 -0.59 -12.42 8.28
N LEU A 212 -0.25 -11.56 9.24
CA LEU A 212 1.10 -10.99 9.38
C LEU A 212 2.09 -12.06 9.83
N LEU A 213 1.76 -12.88 10.82
CA LEU A 213 2.69 -13.84 11.44
C LEU A 213 2.80 -15.16 10.66
N ASP A 214 1.77 -15.54 9.92
CA ASP A 214 1.70 -16.75 9.08
C ASP A 214 2.50 -16.62 7.77
N ALA A 215 2.79 -15.40 7.34
CA ALA A 215 3.57 -15.16 6.13
C ALA A 215 5.08 -15.44 6.34
N ASP A 216 5.75 -16.12 5.41
CA ASP A 216 7.22 -16.33 5.44
C ASP A 216 7.96 -15.44 4.44
N ARG A 217 7.69 -15.62 3.14
CA ARG A 217 8.35 -14.86 2.07
C ARG A 217 7.50 -14.76 0.81
N GLY A 218 7.67 -13.71 0.03
CA GLY A 218 6.95 -13.48 -1.21
C GLY A 218 5.62 -12.76 -1.02
N LEU A 219 4.70 -12.95 -1.96
CA LEU A 219 3.44 -12.21 -2.05
C LEU A 219 2.29 -12.91 -1.32
N PHE A 220 1.56 -12.15 -0.51
CA PHE A 220 0.31 -12.59 0.09
C PHE A 220 -0.79 -11.55 -0.13
N ILE A 221 -1.87 -11.94 -0.81
CA ILE A 221 -3.10 -11.13 -0.90
C ILE A 221 -4.13 -11.85 -0.03
N ARG A 222 -4.60 -11.19 1.03
CA ARG A 222 -5.42 -11.83 2.07
C ARG A 222 -6.77 -11.15 2.26
N ASP A 223 -7.81 -11.93 2.54
CA ASP A 223 -9.13 -11.40 2.87
C ASP A 223 -9.28 -11.03 4.36
N MET A 224 -10.52 -10.77 4.78
CA MET A 224 -10.86 -10.35 6.15
C MET A 224 -10.72 -11.44 7.21
N HIS A 225 -10.49 -12.69 6.81
CA HIS A 225 -10.18 -13.80 7.71
C HIS A 225 -8.69 -14.14 7.72
N GLY A 226 -7.89 -13.38 6.96
CA GLY A 226 -6.47 -13.66 6.79
C GLY A 226 -6.19 -14.80 5.82
N ASP A 227 -7.19 -15.29 5.09
CA ASP A 227 -7.02 -16.36 4.11
C ASP A 227 -6.47 -15.81 2.78
N ILE A 228 -5.66 -16.60 2.08
CA ILE A 228 -5.10 -16.22 0.79
C ILE A 228 -6.22 -16.17 -0.26
N VAL A 229 -6.33 -15.04 -0.95
CA VAL A 229 -7.24 -14.87 -2.09
C VAL A 229 -6.46 -14.64 -3.36
N SER A 230 -7.01 -15.09 -4.49
CA SER A 230 -6.49 -14.68 -5.78
C SER A 230 -6.78 -13.19 -5.98
N ALA A 231 -5.76 -12.43 -6.38
CA ALA A 231 -5.97 -11.05 -6.78
C ALA A 231 -6.89 -11.04 -8.00
N ARG A 232 -8.11 -10.51 -7.86
CA ARG A 232 -9.07 -10.43 -8.99
C ARG A 232 -8.52 -9.59 -10.15
N VAL A 233 -7.59 -8.69 -9.87
CA VAL A 233 -6.93 -7.81 -10.84
C VAL A 233 -5.73 -8.46 -11.50
N PHE A 234 -5.07 -9.40 -10.83
CA PHE A 234 -3.83 -10.03 -11.27
C PHE A 234 -4.04 -11.55 -11.33
N SER A 235 -4.23 -12.12 -12.54
CA SER A 235 -4.22 -13.58 -12.80
C SER A 235 -3.10 -14.26 -11.99
N PRO A 236 -3.28 -15.48 -11.46
CA PRO A 236 -2.25 -16.23 -10.73
C PRO A 236 -0.88 -16.28 -11.42
N ASP A 237 -0.84 -16.16 -12.74
CA ASP A 237 0.38 -16.09 -13.55
C ASP A 237 1.14 -14.75 -13.44
N HIS A 238 0.64 -13.75 -12.71
CA HIS A 238 1.20 -12.38 -12.63
C HIS A 238 2.44 -12.24 -11.76
N HIS A 239 2.83 -13.27 -11.00
CA HIS A 239 4.20 -13.34 -10.47
C HIS A 239 5.23 -13.16 -11.60
N ALA A 240 4.94 -13.69 -12.79
CA ALA A 240 5.80 -13.57 -13.95
C ALA A 240 5.70 -12.20 -14.66
N ARG A 241 4.69 -11.37 -14.42
CA ARG A 241 4.44 -10.11 -15.17
C ARG A 241 4.97 -8.84 -14.53
N PHE A 242 5.24 -8.87 -13.22
CA PHE A 242 6.06 -7.83 -12.59
C PHE A 242 7.56 -8.11 -12.75
N THR A 243 7.92 -9.34 -13.14
CA THR A 243 9.26 -9.71 -13.63
C THR A 243 9.36 -9.65 -15.16
N ASP A 244 8.24 -9.60 -15.89
CA ASP A 244 8.23 -9.39 -17.34
C ASP A 244 8.49 -7.91 -17.61
N ASP A 245 9.44 -7.65 -18.51
CA ASP A 245 9.91 -6.33 -18.93
C ASP A 245 8.84 -5.59 -19.78
N SER A 246 7.56 -5.85 -19.54
CA SER A 246 6.46 -5.34 -20.34
C SER A 246 6.42 -3.80 -20.26
N PRO A 247 6.15 -3.10 -21.39
CA PRO A 247 6.10 -1.64 -21.41
C PRO A 247 5.09 -1.03 -20.42
N THR A 248 4.06 -1.78 -20.05
CA THR A 248 3.01 -1.35 -19.11
C THR A 248 3.48 -1.41 -17.66
N ALA A 249 4.16 -2.49 -17.25
CA ALA A 249 4.76 -2.59 -15.92
C ALA A 249 5.87 -1.53 -15.75
N ARG A 250 6.72 -1.35 -16.77
CA ARG A 250 7.70 -0.26 -16.81
C ARG A 250 7.04 1.11 -16.71
N LYS A 251 5.94 1.38 -17.43
CA LYS A 251 5.23 2.66 -17.34
C LYS A 251 4.55 2.89 -15.99
N ALA A 252 3.99 1.86 -15.35
CA ALA A 252 3.37 2.00 -14.04
C ALA A 252 4.43 2.26 -12.96
N VAL A 253 5.50 1.45 -12.90
CA VAL A 253 6.62 1.67 -11.98
C VAL A 253 7.31 2.99 -12.27
N ARG A 254 7.56 3.32 -13.55
CA ARG A 254 8.14 4.59 -13.97
C ARG A 254 7.19 5.77 -13.72
N PHE A 255 5.87 5.61 -13.76
CA PHE A 255 4.93 6.65 -13.33
C PHE A 255 5.06 6.84 -11.82
N LEU A 256 5.05 5.74 -11.05
CA LEU A 256 5.22 5.77 -9.59
C LEU A 256 6.57 6.41 -9.16
N PHE A 257 7.65 6.15 -9.91
CA PHE A 257 9.00 6.67 -9.66
C PHE A 257 9.33 8.01 -10.33
N LEU A 258 8.78 8.34 -11.50
CA LEU A 258 9.00 9.65 -12.12
C LEU A 258 8.25 10.74 -11.36
N TYR A 259 7.06 10.42 -10.84
CA TYR A 259 6.33 11.33 -9.97
C TYR A 259 7.07 11.59 -8.64
N SER A 260 7.87 10.61 -8.16
CA SER A 260 8.74 10.81 -6.99
C SER A 260 9.98 11.67 -7.29
N ARG A 261 10.49 11.62 -8.54
CA ARG A 261 11.64 12.41 -9.04
C ARG A 261 11.30 13.83 -9.49
N SER A 262 10.07 14.10 -9.92
CA SER A 262 9.62 15.44 -10.35
C SER A 262 9.36 16.40 -9.18
N LEU A 263 9.46 15.92 -7.93
CA LEU A 263 9.46 16.77 -6.75
C LEU A 263 10.86 17.35 -6.54
N PRO A 264 11.02 18.67 -6.36
CA PRO A 264 12.32 19.33 -6.30
C PRO A 264 13.04 18.94 -5.00
N CYS A 265 13.88 17.90 -5.05
CA CYS A 265 15.11 17.73 -4.29
C CYS A 265 15.70 16.34 -4.58
N SER A 266 17.00 16.35 -4.85
CA SER A 266 17.86 15.27 -5.35
C SER A 266 17.75 13.94 -4.58
N PHE A 267 17.33 12.90 -5.30
CA PHE A 267 17.58 11.50 -4.98
C PHE A 267 18.88 11.07 -5.67
N THR A 268 19.89 10.62 -4.92
CA THR A 268 21.08 9.97 -5.48
C THR A 268 20.85 8.45 -5.51
N PRO A 269 20.73 7.81 -6.69
CA PRO A 269 20.49 6.38 -6.78
C PRO A 269 21.83 5.62 -6.84
N SER A 270 22.22 4.95 -5.77
CA SER A 270 23.34 3.99 -5.80
C SER A 270 22.91 2.54 -6.11
N LEU A 271 21.62 2.30 -6.40
CA LEU A 271 21.05 0.97 -6.64
C LEU A 271 20.54 0.76 -8.08
N LEU A 272 20.81 1.69 -9.01
CA LEU A 272 20.30 1.65 -10.40
C LEU A 272 21.37 1.51 -11.49
N GLU A 273 22.66 1.62 -11.18
CA GLU A 273 23.72 1.44 -12.19
C GLU A 273 23.94 -0.02 -12.62
N SER A 274 23.28 -1.01 -11.99
CA SER A 274 23.38 -2.42 -12.41
C SER A 274 22.25 -2.90 -13.31
N ALA A 275 21.32 -2.04 -13.71
CA ALA A 275 20.16 -2.42 -14.53
C ALA A 275 20.33 -2.13 -16.04
N ASP A 276 21.45 -1.52 -16.46
CA ASP A 276 21.66 -1.10 -17.84
C ASP A 276 22.58 -2.01 -18.69
N ASP A 277 23.13 -3.11 -18.14
CA ASP A 277 23.95 -4.05 -18.94
C ASP A 277 23.17 -5.31 -19.34
N ASN A 278 22.76 -5.32 -20.61
CA ASN A 278 22.12 -6.40 -21.37
C ASN A 278 23.04 -7.63 -21.61
N SER A 279 23.75 -8.15 -20.59
CA SER A 279 24.71 -9.27 -20.79
C SER A 279 24.34 -10.61 -20.16
N TRP A 280 23.10 -10.82 -19.70
CA TRP A 280 22.70 -12.10 -19.06
C TRP A 280 21.87 -13.06 -19.92
N LEU A 281 21.67 -12.76 -21.21
CA LEU A 281 21.01 -13.66 -22.16
C LEU A 281 22.03 -14.28 -23.12
N HIS A 282 22.67 -15.38 -22.67
CA HIS A 282 23.01 -16.57 -23.45
C HIS A 282 23.89 -17.50 -22.61
N ARG A 283 23.29 -18.44 -21.89
CA ARG A 283 23.87 -19.77 -21.71
C ARG A 283 22.79 -20.81 -21.90
N ASP A 284 22.77 -21.32 -23.12
CA ASP A 284 22.11 -22.56 -23.48
C ASP A 284 22.63 -23.70 -22.61
N THR A 285 21.69 -24.49 -22.11
CA THR A 285 21.92 -25.84 -21.60
C THR A 285 22.08 -26.81 -22.77
N SER A 286 23.32 -27.05 -23.19
CA SER A 286 23.83 -28.30 -23.80
C SER A 286 25.35 -28.13 -23.84
N THR A 287 26.23 -29.01 -23.38
CA THR A 287 26.29 -30.45 -23.61
C THR A 287 27.27 -31.09 -22.60
N ALA A 288 27.05 -32.37 -22.35
CA ALA A 288 27.91 -33.33 -21.68
C ALA A 288 29.37 -33.42 -22.19
N CYS A 289 30.21 -33.98 -21.31
CA CYS A 289 31.41 -34.80 -21.55
C CYS A 289 32.75 -34.15 -21.92
N GLN A 290 33.72 -34.54 -21.07
CA GLN A 290 35.20 -34.52 -21.15
C GLN A 290 35.93 -33.20 -20.93
#